data_AF-A0A1N7MZH1-F1
#
_entry.id   AF-A0A1N7MZH1-F1
#
_cell.length_a   1.000
_cell.length_b   1.000
_cell.length_c   1.000
_cell.angle_alpha   90.00
_cell.angle_beta   90.00
_cell.angle_gamma   90.00
#
_symmetry.space_group_name_H-M   'P 1'
#
loop_
_entity.id
_entity.type
_entity.pdbx_description
1 polymer ?
#
loop_
_entity_poly.entity_id
_entity_poly.type
_entity_poly.pdbx_seq_one_letter_code
_entity_poly.pdbx_strand_id
1 'polypeptide(L)'
;MKAPDNDWVALVISFLSGNLPHIDDGWEHQFSTAYQIGCEALVALGVATEIGGGAIRRENPEHPEQLPRWDDICVAVLWLAEQQNKLEYRLPDGTRPPPQTQWRVMNAPAPPPPNILSAHGLGPARADEEVSSVLIALGLIGGEGRWTEQAELVLWRDQPRVWNMDVTSDPRFAGAVRHAVEDISPVIRREIDRLVRITEKDVEAHIQHHDDAIEEGRKKYGPKARFGAPMTPESAVKSLHFLRRNELDWVFFRHWRLPDGWLTSDQSASALQIFHDPLAKQIRRAVLIRLHPDLPHFAE
;
A
#
# COMPACT_ATOMS: atom_id res chain seq x y z
N MET A 1 13.85 6.52 8.69
CA MET A 1 14.40 5.30 9.34
C MET A 1 15.60 4.84 8.52
N LYS A 2 16.64 4.26 9.14
CA LYS A 2 17.83 3.79 8.42
C LYS A 2 17.74 2.27 8.23
N ALA A 3 18.10 1.80 7.05
CA ALA A 3 18.30 0.38 6.80
C ALA A 3 19.42 -0.17 7.71
N PRO A 4 19.38 -1.46 8.07
CA PRO A 4 20.51 -2.11 8.72
C PRO A 4 21.74 -2.16 7.79
N ASP A 5 22.94 -2.24 8.39
CA ASP A 5 24.23 -2.35 7.66
C ASP A 5 24.45 -3.72 6.97
N ASN A 6 23.46 -4.62 7.05
CA ASN A 6 23.50 -5.94 6.41
C ASN A 6 23.20 -5.85 4.91
N ASP A 7 23.68 -6.83 4.13
CA ASP A 7 23.34 -7.00 2.71
C ASP A 7 21.90 -7.56 2.55
N TRP A 8 20.91 -6.72 2.86
CA TRP A 8 19.49 -7.06 2.74
C TRP A 8 19.01 -7.07 1.29
N VAL A 9 19.68 -6.33 0.40
CA VAL A 9 19.27 -6.10 -0.99
C VAL A 9 19.19 -7.41 -1.76
N ALA A 10 20.24 -8.24 -1.68
CA ALA A 10 20.27 -9.54 -2.36
C ALA A 10 19.17 -10.49 -1.88
N LEU A 11 18.90 -10.52 -0.57
CA LEU A 11 17.85 -11.35 0.03
C LEU A 11 16.45 -10.88 -0.36
N VAL A 12 16.22 -9.57 -0.40
CA VAL A 12 14.95 -9.00 -0.87
C VAL A 12 14.74 -9.30 -2.36
N ILE A 13 15.75 -9.11 -3.22
CA ILE A 13 15.65 -9.43 -4.65
C ILE A 13 15.30 -10.91 -4.84
N SER A 14 16.01 -11.80 -4.14
CA SER A 14 15.76 -13.24 -4.18
C SER A 14 14.33 -13.57 -3.74
N PHE A 15 13.89 -13.02 -2.61
CA PHE A 15 12.55 -13.23 -2.08
C PHE A 15 11.47 -12.74 -3.05
N LEU A 16 11.53 -11.47 -3.49
CA LEU A 16 10.54 -10.89 -4.41
C LEU A 16 10.49 -11.68 -5.71
N SER A 17 11.65 -11.95 -6.32
CA SER A 17 11.75 -12.68 -7.59
C SER A 17 11.17 -14.09 -7.48
N GLY A 18 11.41 -14.80 -6.38
CA GLY A 18 10.92 -16.17 -6.17
C GLY A 18 9.44 -16.27 -5.80
N ASN A 19 8.82 -15.17 -5.38
CA ASN A 19 7.46 -15.16 -4.82
C ASN A 19 6.44 -14.36 -5.65
N LEU A 20 6.89 -13.67 -6.70
CA LEU A 20 6.00 -13.04 -7.67
C LEU A 20 5.50 -14.06 -8.72
N PRO A 21 4.27 -13.90 -9.24
CA PRO A 21 3.79 -14.71 -10.35
C PRO A 21 4.70 -14.54 -11.58
N HIS A 22 5.21 -15.64 -12.11
CA HIS A 22 6.14 -15.62 -13.24
C HIS A 22 5.41 -15.65 -14.59
N ILE A 23 5.95 -14.91 -15.56
CA ILE A 23 5.63 -15.06 -16.98
C ILE A 23 6.92 -14.97 -17.79
N ASP A 24 7.23 -16.00 -18.59
CA ASP A 24 8.44 -16.06 -19.41
C ASP A 24 9.70 -15.60 -18.64
N ASP A 25 10.31 -14.48 -19.06
CA ASP A 25 11.52 -13.89 -18.48
C ASP A 25 11.24 -12.81 -17.41
N GLY A 26 10.01 -12.74 -16.88
CA GLY A 26 9.56 -11.69 -15.98
C GLY A 26 8.46 -12.13 -15.00
N TRP A 27 7.71 -11.14 -14.55
CA TRP A 27 6.69 -11.27 -13.51
C TRP A 27 5.43 -10.48 -13.88
N GLU A 28 4.27 -11.07 -13.63
CA GLU A 28 2.98 -10.37 -13.76
C GLU A 28 2.47 -9.95 -12.39
N HIS A 29 1.94 -8.73 -12.30
CA HIS A 29 1.31 -8.27 -11.08
C HIS A 29 -0.13 -8.80 -10.88
N GLN A 30 -0.75 -9.39 -11.91
CA GLN A 30 -2.14 -9.89 -11.90
C GLN A 30 -3.20 -8.89 -11.36
N PHE A 31 -2.90 -7.60 -11.38
CA PHE A 31 -3.70 -6.52 -10.76
C PHE A 31 -3.91 -6.70 -9.25
N SER A 32 -3.03 -7.47 -8.59
CA SER A 32 -2.95 -7.58 -7.14
C SER A 32 -1.98 -6.53 -6.58
N THR A 33 -2.41 -5.83 -5.52
CA THR A 33 -1.61 -4.79 -4.85
C THR A 33 -0.23 -5.29 -4.44
N ALA A 34 -0.15 -6.46 -3.81
CA ALA A 34 1.12 -6.99 -3.31
C ALA A 34 2.09 -7.33 -4.45
N TYR A 35 1.57 -7.90 -5.55
CA TYR A 35 2.41 -8.27 -6.69
C TYR A 35 2.85 -7.05 -7.48
N GLN A 36 1.98 -6.05 -7.65
CA GLN A 36 2.36 -4.82 -8.34
C GLN A 36 3.47 -4.09 -7.59
N ILE A 37 3.33 -3.91 -6.28
CA ILE A 37 4.36 -3.29 -5.45
C ILE A 37 5.65 -4.13 -5.43
N GLY A 38 5.54 -5.47 -5.46
CA GLY A 38 6.72 -6.33 -5.61
C GLY A 38 7.44 -6.15 -6.94
N CYS A 39 6.71 -6.00 -8.05
CA CYS A 39 7.29 -5.68 -9.35
C CYS A 39 7.95 -4.29 -9.35
N GLU A 40 7.28 -3.26 -8.81
CA GLU A 40 7.82 -1.90 -8.66
C GLU A 40 9.10 -1.91 -7.79
N ALA A 41 9.14 -2.72 -6.73
CA ALA A 41 10.32 -2.89 -5.90
C ALA A 41 11.49 -3.51 -6.67
N LEU A 42 11.27 -4.54 -7.49
CA LEU A 42 12.32 -5.12 -8.34
C LEU A 42 12.85 -4.11 -9.38
N VAL A 43 11.98 -3.26 -9.92
CA VAL A 43 12.38 -2.18 -10.83
C VAL A 43 13.24 -1.16 -10.08
N ALA A 44 12.81 -0.71 -8.90
CA ALA A 44 13.54 0.26 -8.09
C ALA A 44 14.88 -0.27 -7.56
N LEU A 45 14.99 -1.59 -7.34
CA LEU A 45 16.24 -2.27 -6.98
C LEU A 45 17.17 -2.48 -8.19
N GLY A 46 16.75 -2.07 -9.40
CA GLY A 46 17.58 -2.06 -10.61
C GLY A 46 17.72 -3.41 -11.32
N VAL A 47 16.95 -4.42 -10.92
CA VAL A 47 17.02 -5.78 -11.50
C VAL A 47 15.94 -6.04 -12.56
N ALA A 48 14.96 -5.15 -12.70
CA ALA A 48 13.84 -5.30 -13.61
C ALA A 48 13.49 -3.99 -14.34
N THR A 49 12.73 -4.11 -15.42
CA THR A 49 12.14 -2.99 -16.16
C THR A 49 10.62 -3.14 -16.14
N GLU A 50 9.92 -2.05 -15.78
CA GLU A 50 8.46 -2.03 -15.74
C GLU A 50 7.87 -2.26 -17.13
N ILE A 51 6.79 -3.05 -17.18
CA ILE A 51 5.97 -3.27 -18.37
C ILE A 51 4.49 -3.13 -17.99
N GLY A 52 3.62 -2.89 -18.98
CA GLY A 52 2.18 -2.78 -18.76
C GLY A 52 1.59 -4.10 -18.26
N GLY A 53 1.55 -4.29 -16.95
CA GLY A 53 1.07 -5.53 -16.31
C GLY A 53 2.06 -6.20 -15.34
N GLY A 54 3.28 -5.67 -15.17
CA GLY A 54 4.30 -6.30 -14.33
C GLY A 54 5.71 -5.77 -14.57
N ALA A 55 6.71 -6.65 -14.53
CA ALA A 55 8.10 -6.28 -14.78
C ALA A 55 8.86 -7.42 -15.49
N ILE A 56 9.82 -7.09 -16.33
CA ILE A 56 10.72 -8.07 -16.98
C ILE A 56 12.11 -7.99 -16.36
N ARG A 57 12.78 -9.13 -16.21
CA ARG A 57 14.15 -9.17 -15.70
C ARG A 57 15.09 -8.43 -16.67
N ARG A 58 16.03 -7.66 -16.13
CA ARG A 58 17.12 -7.08 -16.93
C ARG A 58 18.20 -8.12 -17.18
N GLU A 59 18.67 -8.20 -18.42
CA GLU A 59 19.86 -9.00 -18.75
C GLU A 59 21.10 -8.50 -18.00
N ASN A 60 21.21 -7.18 -17.85
CA ASN A 60 22.26 -6.51 -17.08
C ASN A 60 21.61 -5.71 -15.95
N PRO A 61 21.48 -6.28 -14.74
CA PRO A 61 21.04 -5.54 -13.57
C PRO A 61 21.93 -4.32 -13.32
N GLU A 62 21.32 -3.18 -13.01
CA GLU A 62 22.03 -1.95 -12.69
C GLU A 62 21.96 -1.70 -11.20
N HIS A 63 23.07 -1.29 -10.60
CA HIS A 63 23.02 -0.82 -9.22
C HIS A 63 22.40 0.58 -9.22
N PRO A 64 21.25 0.82 -8.56
CA PRO A 64 20.64 2.14 -8.57
C PRO A 64 21.54 3.14 -7.85
N GLU A 65 21.61 4.38 -8.33
CA GLU A 65 22.39 5.46 -7.69
C GLU A 65 21.91 5.71 -6.27
N GLN A 66 20.60 5.58 -6.05
CA GLN A 66 19.94 5.65 -4.75
C GLN A 66 19.02 4.45 -4.58
N LEU A 67 19.22 3.70 -3.50
CA LEU A 67 18.34 2.60 -3.16
C LEU A 67 16.92 3.08 -2.86
N PRO A 68 15.89 2.25 -3.15
CA PRO A 68 14.55 2.55 -2.72
C PRO A 68 14.47 2.66 -1.20
N ARG A 69 13.51 3.45 -0.73
CA ARG A 69 13.27 3.65 0.69
C ARG A 69 13.07 2.32 1.41
N TRP A 70 13.86 2.11 2.46
CA TRP A 70 13.85 0.86 3.24
C TRP A 70 12.47 0.51 3.81
N ASP A 71 11.75 1.50 4.33
CA ASP A 71 10.41 1.29 4.91
C ASP A 71 9.36 0.91 3.85
N ASP A 72 9.51 1.40 2.62
CA ASP A 72 8.68 0.98 1.49
C ASP A 72 8.98 -0.47 1.07
N ILE A 73 10.26 -0.85 1.02
CA ILE A 73 10.68 -2.24 0.74
C ILE A 73 10.17 -3.20 1.81
N CYS A 74 10.22 -2.80 3.08
CA CYS A 74 9.67 -3.61 4.16
C CYS A 74 8.18 -3.90 3.96
N VAL A 75 7.39 -2.88 3.60
CA VAL A 75 5.96 -3.07 3.30
C VAL A 75 5.75 -3.98 2.08
N ALA A 76 6.54 -3.79 1.01
CA ALA A 76 6.48 -4.66 -0.17
C ALA A 76 6.72 -6.15 0.19
N VAL A 77 7.72 -6.42 1.03
CA VAL A 77 8.05 -7.77 1.49
C VAL A 77 6.94 -8.34 2.38
N LEU A 78 6.42 -7.57 3.35
CA LEU A 78 5.35 -8.02 4.24
C LEU A 78 4.08 -8.37 3.45
N TRP A 79 3.66 -7.50 2.53
CA TRP A 79 2.47 -7.70 1.71
C TRP A 79 2.60 -8.90 0.77
N LEU A 80 3.75 -9.07 0.13
CA LEU A 80 3.98 -10.23 -0.72
C LEU A 80 4.00 -11.53 0.10
N ALA A 81 4.64 -11.52 1.28
CA ALA A 81 4.69 -12.67 2.17
C ALA A 81 3.29 -13.07 2.68
N GLU A 82 2.45 -12.11 3.05
CA GLU A 82 1.05 -12.38 3.43
C GLU A 82 0.23 -12.89 2.25
N GLN A 83 0.36 -12.26 1.07
CA GLN A 83 -0.33 -12.66 -0.16
C GLN A 83 0.02 -14.11 -0.58
N GLN A 84 1.26 -14.55 -0.33
CA GLN A 84 1.72 -15.91 -0.57
C GLN A 84 1.39 -16.89 0.58
N ASN A 85 0.69 -16.46 1.63
CA ASN A 85 0.44 -17.22 2.86
C ASN A 85 1.73 -17.72 3.56
N LYS A 86 2.86 -17.03 3.34
CA LYS A 86 4.16 -17.32 3.96
C LYS A 86 4.37 -16.53 5.25
N LEU A 87 3.66 -15.42 5.39
CA LEU A 87 3.52 -14.66 6.64
C LEU A 87 2.06 -14.70 7.09
N GLU A 88 1.83 -15.00 8.36
CA GLU A 88 0.51 -15.10 8.94
C GLU A 88 0.49 -14.42 10.31
N TYR A 89 -0.17 -13.27 10.40
CA TYR A 89 -0.35 -12.56 11.67
C TYR A 89 -1.27 -13.36 12.63
N ARG A 90 -0.98 -13.32 13.93
CA ARG A 90 -1.65 -14.12 14.95
C ARG A 90 -2.45 -13.25 15.92
N LEU A 91 -3.46 -13.84 16.54
CA LEU A 91 -4.16 -13.24 17.67
C LEU A 91 -3.21 -13.09 18.88
N PRO A 92 -3.52 -12.23 19.86
CA PRO A 92 -2.65 -12.01 21.02
C PRO A 92 -2.31 -13.28 21.81
N ASP A 93 -3.18 -14.29 21.80
CA ASP A 93 -2.97 -15.60 22.41
C ASP A 93 -2.12 -16.56 21.56
N GLY A 94 -1.63 -16.09 20.40
CA GLY A 94 -0.83 -16.86 19.46
C GLY A 94 -1.63 -17.80 18.55
N THR A 95 -2.96 -17.77 18.61
CA THR A 95 -3.81 -18.60 17.75
C THR A 95 -4.01 -17.98 16.37
N ARG A 96 -4.45 -18.81 15.41
CA ARG A 96 -4.84 -18.34 14.08
C ARG A 96 -6.15 -17.55 14.15
N PRO A 97 -6.30 -16.46 13.38
CA PRO A 97 -7.61 -15.84 13.20
C PRO A 97 -8.59 -16.86 12.60
N PRO A 98 -9.90 -16.76 12.91
CA PRO A 98 -10.89 -17.61 12.28
C PRO A 98 -10.87 -17.42 10.76
N PRO A 99 -11.03 -18.50 9.95
CA PRO A 99 -11.06 -18.37 8.50
C PRO A 99 -12.19 -17.43 8.07
N GLN A 100 -11.92 -16.57 7.09
CA GLN A 100 -12.92 -15.64 6.54
C GLN A 100 -14.08 -16.37 5.83
N THR A 101 -13.86 -17.62 5.42
CA THR A 101 -14.89 -18.51 4.86
C THR A 101 -15.30 -19.56 5.90
N GLN A 102 -16.60 -19.86 5.98
CA GLN A 102 -17.19 -20.77 6.98
C GLN A 102 -16.76 -22.24 6.86
N TRP A 103 -15.90 -22.59 5.89
CA TRP A 103 -15.46 -23.95 5.66
C TRP A 103 -14.38 -24.34 6.68
N ARG A 104 -14.82 -24.80 7.86
CA ARG A 104 -13.96 -25.51 8.80
C ARG A 104 -13.72 -26.92 8.26
N VAL A 105 -12.47 -27.21 7.88
CA VAL A 105 -12.02 -28.59 7.75
C VAL A 105 -12.01 -29.19 9.16
N MET A 106 -13.05 -29.95 9.49
CA MET A 106 -13.07 -30.76 10.70
C MET A 106 -11.92 -31.77 10.56
N ASN A 107 -10.93 -31.73 11.48
CA ASN A 107 -9.71 -32.55 11.52
C ASN A 107 -8.42 -31.95 10.94
N ALA A 108 -8.34 -30.63 10.69
CA ALA A 108 -7.04 -30.00 10.47
C ALA A 108 -6.19 -30.08 11.75
N PRO A 109 -4.88 -30.42 11.67
CA PRO A 109 -3.99 -30.37 12.82
C PRO A 109 -3.95 -28.95 13.41
N ALA A 110 -3.68 -28.86 14.71
CA ALA A 110 -3.49 -27.56 15.36
C ALA A 110 -2.43 -26.76 14.59
N PRO A 111 -2.69 -25.48 14.30
CA PRO A 111 -1.74 -24.69 13.54
C PRO A 111 -0.43 -24.56 14.32
N PRO A 112 0.72 -24.52 13.62
CA PRO A 112 2.01 -24.32 14.26
C PRO A 112 2.02 -23.00 15.05
N PRO A 113 2.70 -22.96 16.20
CA PRO A 113 2.79 -21.76 17.03
C PRO A 113 3.48 -20.62 16.28
N PRO A 114 3.31 -19.37 16.76
CA PRO A 114 4.09 -18.24 16.24
C PRO A 114 5.59 -18.48 16.42
N ASN A 115 6.38 -18.13 15.41
CA ASN A 115 7.84 -18.04 15.49
C ASN A 115 8.34 -16.60 15.48
N ILE A 116 7.43 -15.62 15.43
CA ILE A 116 7.70 -14.20 15.66
C ILE A 116 6.87 -13.78 16.87
N LEU A 117 7.55 -13.50 17.96
CA LEU A 117 6.95 -13.14 19.24
C LEU A 117 6.61 -11.64 19.30
N SER A 118 5.59 -11.32 20.09
CA SER A 118 5.18 -9.93 20.34
C SER A 118 6.28 -9.12 21.01
N ALA A 119 6.37 -7.85 20.62
CA ALA A 119 7.28 -6.85 21.17
C ALA A 119 6.86 -5.45 20.70
N HIS A 120 7.22 -4.39 21.42
CA HIS A 120 6.97 -2.99 21.02
C HIS A 120 5.51 -2.66 20.65
N GLY A 121 4.53 -3.26 21.35
CA GLY A 121 3.11 -3.09 21.04
C GLY A 121 2.61 -3.86 19.80
N LEU A 122 3.47 -4.63 19.15
CA LEU A 122 3.14 -5.47 18.01
C LEU A 122 2.76 -6.89 18.45
N GLY A 123 1.77 -7.47 17.76
CA GLY A 123 1.28 -8.82 18.05
C GLY A 123 2.20 -9.92 17.52
N PRO A 124 1.94 -11.19 17.88
CA PRO A 124 2.72 -12.31 17.35
C PRO A 124 2.40 -12.57 15.88
N ALA A 125 3.31 -13.24 15.19
CA ALA A 125 3.14 -13.69 13.81
C ALA A 125 3.85 -15.02 13.57
N ARG A 126 3.54 -15.63 12.43
CA ARG A 126 4.27 -16.79 11.95
C ARG A 126 4.76 -16.56 10.53
N ALA A 127 6.05 -16.69 10.32
CA ALA A 127 6.69 -16.71 9.00
C ALA A 127 7.19 -18.12 8.67
N ASP A 128 7.32 -18.45 7.38
CA ASP A 128 8.18 -19.56 6.97
C ASP A 128 9.68 -19.17 7.09
N GLU A 129 10.58 -20.09 6.77
CA GLU A 129 12.02 -19.88 6.93
C GLU A 129 12.58 -18.82 5.96
N GLU A 130 12.07 -18.78 4.74
CA GLU A 130 12.47 -17.80 3.71
C GLU A 130 12.08 -16.38 4.14
N VAL A 131 10.82 -16.21 4.55
CA VAL A 131 10.29 -14.93 5.07
C VAL A 131 11.02 -14.54 6.34
N SER A 132 11.26 -15.47 7.27
CA SER A 132 12.01 -15.16 8.49
C SER A 132 13.41 -14.63 8.16
N SER A 133 14.09 -15.23 7.19
CA SER A 133 15.44 -14.83 6.77
C SER A 133 15.46 -13.41 6.20
N VAL A 134 14.51 -13.06 5.32
CA VAL A 134 14.44 -11.69 4.76
C VAL A 134 13.99 -10.66 5.81
N LEU A 135 13.08 -11.00 6.71
CA LEU A 135 12.65 -10.10 7.79
C LEU A 135 13.76 -9.84 8.81
N ILE A 136 14.60 -10.83 9.11
CA ILE A 136 15.83 -10.65 9.91
C ILE A 136 16.82 -9.74 9.18
N ALA A 137 17.06 -9.99 7.89
CA ALA A 137 17.99 -9.19 7.09
C ALA A 137 17.56 -7.71 6.99
N LEU A 138 16.24 -7.48 6.88
CA LEU A 138 15.65 -6.14 6.92
C LEU A 138 15.66 -5.51 8.31
N GLY A 139 16.00 -6.25 9.37
CA GLY A 139 16.03 -5.75 10.74
C GLY A 139 14.64 -5.62 11.38
N LEU A 140 13.62 -6.24 10.80
CA LEU A 140 12.26 -6.25 11.35
C LEU A 140 12.11 -7.27 12.49
N ILE A 141 12.90 -8.34 12.46
CA ILE A 141 12.95 -9.37 13.50
C ILE A 141 14.36 -9.43 14.09
N GLY A 142 14.47 -9.41 15.41
CA GLY A 142 15.74 -9.61 16.13
C GLY A 142 16.13 -11.09 16.25
N GLY A 143 17.37 -11.37 16.63
CA GLY A 143 17.89 -12.75 16.75
C GLY A 143 17.13 -13.67 17.72
N GLU A 144 16.30 -13.11 18.61
CA GLU A 144 15.42 -13.85 19.52
C GLU A 144 14.05 -14.19 18.91
N GLY A 145 13.81 -13.89 17.63
CA GLY A 145 12.52 -14.13 16.97
C GLY A 145 11.43 -13.18 17.48
N ARG A 146 11.76 -11.90 17.72
CA ARG A 146 10.84 -10.85 18.17
C ARG A 146 10.83 -9.70 17.18
N TRP A 147 9.69 -9.03 17.04
CA TRP A 147 9.66 -7.75 16.34
C TRP A 147 10.63 -6.76 16.97
N THR A 148 11.33 -5.98 16.15
CA THR A 148 12.21 -4.91 16.61
C THR A 148 11.45 -3.60 16.80
N GLU A 149 12.06 -2.63 17.48
CA GLU A 149 11.50 -1.27 17.58
C GLU A 149 11.30 -0.64 16.19
N GLN A 150 12.20 -0.91 15.23
CA GLN A 150 12.10 -0.40 13.86
C GLN A 150 10.89 -0.99 13.12
N ALA A 151 10.51 -2.22 13.45
CA ALA A 151 9.33 -2.85 12.86
C ALA A 151 8.02 -2.15 13.27
N GLU A 152 7.99 -1.44 14.40
CA GLU A 152 6.77 -0.74 14.88
C GLU A 152 6.21 0.19 13.81
N LEU A 153 7.03 1.11 13.30
CA LEU A 153 6.58 2.12 12.34
C LEU A 153 6.32 1.55 10.95
N VAL A 154 6.95 0.43 10.59
CA VAL A 154 6.64 -0.32 9.36
C VAL A 154 5.27 -0.99 9.50
N LEU A 155 5.00 -1.65 10.63
CA LEU A 155 3.72 -2.33 10.88
C LEU A 155 2.57 -1.37 11.17
N TRP A 156 2.86 -0.11 11.52
CA TRP A 156 1.86 0.97 11.47
C TRP A 156 1.37 1.27 10.06
N ARG A 157 2.18 0.99 9.03
CA ARG A 157 1.77 1.11 7.63
C ARG A 157 1.07 -0.17 7.16
N ASP A 158 1.50 -1.33 7.62
CA ASP A 158 0.87 -2.61 7.27
C ASP A 158 -0.52 -2.79 7.91
N GLN A 159 -0.63 -2.48 9.21
CA GLN A 159 -1.81 -2.64 10.08
C GLN A 159 -2.53 -3.99 9.92
N PRO A 160 -1.92 -5.10 10.36
CA PRO A 160 -2.56 -6.41 10.35
C PRO A 160 -3.95 -6.37 10.96
N ARG A 161 -4.97 -6.76 10.19
CA ARG A 161 -6.38 -6.67 10.63
C ARG A 161 -6.64 -7.38 11.95
N VAL A 162 -5.93 -8.49 12.18
CA VAL A 162 -6.06 -9.34 13.38
C VAL A 162 -5.57 -8.66 14.66
N TRP A 163 -4.74 -7.62 14.54
CA TRP A 163 -4.23 -6.87 15.70
C TRP A 163 -5.12 -5.68 16.07
N ASN A 164 -6.04 -5.27 15.19
CA ASN A 164 -6.96 -4.15 15.45
C ASN A 164 -6.24 -2.92 16.02
N MET A 165 -5.15 -2.52 15.35
CA MET A 165 -4.28 -1.43 15.81
C MET A 165 -5.03 -0.09 15.77
N ASP A 166 -4.97 0.68 16.86
CA ASP A 166 -5.44 2.06 16.89
C ASP A 166 -4.25 3.03 16.89
N VAL A 167 -3.70 3.24 15.70
CA VAL A 167 -2.60 4.19 15.47
C VAL A 167 -3.07 5.63 15.71
N THR A 168 -4.36 5.92 15.52
CA THR A 168 -4.88 7.29 15.56
C THR A 168 -4.90 7.90 16.96
N SER A 169 -4.92 7.05 18.00
CA SER A 169 -4.83 7.46 19.40
C SER A 169 -3.39 7.75 19.87
N ASP A 170 -2.37 7.41 19.08
CA ASP A 170 -0.96 7.64 19.47
C ASP A 170 -0.57 9.13 19.32
N PRO A 171 0.11 9.75 20.30
CA PRO A 171 0.57 11.13 20.21
C PRO A 171 1.46 11.42 18.99
N ARG A 172 2.24 10.44 18.51
CA ARG A 172 3.08 10.55 17.31
C ARG A 172 2.23 10.74 16.06
N PHE A 173 1.09 10.05 15.97
CA PHE A 173 0.12 10.27 14.87
C PHE A 173 -0.43 11.70 14.91
N ALA A 174 -0.89 12.16 16.07
CA ALA A 174 -1.41 13.52 16.22
C ALA A 174 -0.35 14.60 15.90
N GLY A 175 0.92 14.34 16.25
CA GLY A 175 2.06 15.18 15.87
C GLY A 175 2.28 15.20 14.36
N ALA A 176 2.25 14.04 13.72
CA ALA A 176 2.41 13.91 12.28
C ALA A 176 1.30 14.63 11.49
N VAL A 177 0.06 14.60 11.97
CA VAL A 177 -1.05 15.38 11.37
C VAL A 177 -0.82 16.88 11.49
N ARG A 178 -0.31 17.37 12.63
CA ARG A 178 0.03 18.81 12.78
C ARG A 178 1.09 19.23 11.78
N HIS A 179 2.22 18.52 11.75
CA HIS A 179 3.31 18.83 10.81
C HIS A 179 2.86 18.72 9.34
N ALA A 180 2.04 17.71 9.00
CA ALA A 180 1.51 17.59 7.64
C ALA A 180 0.64 18.78 7.21
N VAL A 181 -0.07 19.43 8.15
CA VAL A 181 -0.85 20.65 7.87
C VAL A 181 0.04 21.89 7.82
N GLU A 182 0.98 22.01 8.74
CA GLU A 182 1.84 23.19 8.91
C GLU A 182 2.91 23.30 7.81
N ASP A 183 3.51 22.16 7.42
CA ASP A 183 4.66 22.10 6.52
C ASP A 183 4.27 21.75 5.07
N ILE A 184 2.98 21.80 4.74
CA ILE A 184 2.50 21.49 3.39
C ILE A 184 3.08 22.46 2.36
N SER A 185 3.73 21.93 1.33
CA SER A 185 4.26 22.77 0.26
C SER A 185 3.12 23.45 -0.53
N PRO A 186 3.32 24.67 -1.06
CA PRO A 186 2.29 25.33 -1.87
C PRO A 186 1.87 24.53 -3.12
N VAL A 187 2.75 23.68 -3.64
CA VAL A 187 2.45 22.81 -4.80
C VAL A 187 1.46 21.73 -4.40
N ILE A 188 1.75 20.99 -3.32
CA ILE A 188 0.86 19.93 -2.80
C ILE A 188 -0.45 20.53 -2.32
N ARG A 189 -0.40 21.69 -1.64
CA ARG A 189 -1.60 22.38 -1.18
C ARG A 189 -2.55 22.72 -2.34
N ARG A 190 -2.02 23.28 -3.43
CA ARG A 190 -2.81 23.58 -4.63
C ARG A 190 -3.38 22.32 -5.28
N GLU A 191 -2.63 21.21 -5.27
CA GLU A 191 -3.14 19.93 -5.79
C GLU A 191 -4.32 19.44 -4.94
N ILE A 192 -4.21 19.44 -3.61
CA ILE A 192 -5.31 19.08 -2.70
C ILE A 192 -6.52 20.01 -2.90
N ASP A 193 -6.31 21.33 -2.90
CA ASP A 193 -7.39 22.32 -3.08
C ASP A 193 -8.12 22.13 -4.42
N ARG A 194 -7.39 21.74 -5.48
CA ARG A 194 -7.99 21.41 -6.79
C ARG A 194 -8.84 20.14 -6.72
N LEU A 195 -8.38 19.12 -6.01
CA LEU A 195 -9.05 17.81 -5.92
C LEU A 195 -10.36 17.87 -5.12
N VAL A 196 -10.42 18.70 -4.08
CA VAL A 196 -11.64 18.87 -3.28
C VAL A 196 -12.68 19.78 -3.94
N ARG A 197 -12.32 20.46 -5.04
CA ARG A 197 -13.24 21.34 -5.77
C ARG A 197 -13.85 20.60 -6.95
N ILE A 198 -15.12 20.23 -6.83
CA ILE A 198 -15.92 19.71 -7.94
C ILE A 198 -16.77 20.85 -8.51
N THR A 199 -16.62 21.12 -9.81
CA THR A 199 -17.37 22.15 -10.52
C THR A 199 -18.50 21.53 -11.36
N GLU A 200 -19.47 22.34 -11.79
CA GLU A 200 -20.51 21.91 -12.74
C GLU A 200 -19.90 21.33 -14.02
N LYS A 201 -18.81 21.94 -14.52
CA LYS A 201 -18.06 21.45 -15.68
C LYS A 201 -17.49 20.05 -15.45
N ASP A 202 -17.01 19.74 -14.25
CA ASP A 202 -16.52 18.39 -13.93
C ASP A 202 -17.66 17.37 -13.96
N VAL A 203 -18.83 17.74 -13.45
CA VAL A 203 -20.04 16.90 -13.46
C VAL A 203 -20.51 16.63 -14.88
N GLU A 204 -20.62 17.67 -15.71
CA GLU A 204 -21.00 17.55 -17.12
C GLU A 204 -20.01 16.69 -17.91
N ALA A 205 -18.69 16.92 -17.72
CA ALA A 205 -17.66 16.13 -18.38
C ALA A 205 -17.71 14.66 -17.97
N HIS A 206 -18.00 14.36 -16.69
CA HIS A 206 -18.10 12.99 -16.20
C HIS A 206 -19.33 12.26 -16.75
N ILE A 207 -20.48 12.95 -16.85
CA ILE A 207 -21.68 12.42 -17.50
C ILE A 207 -21.41 12.15 -18.99
N GLN A 208 -20.80 13.10 -19.70
CA GLN A 208 -20.46 12.93 -21.11
C GLN A 208 -19.54 11.73 -21.33
N HIS A 209 -18.47 11.61 -20.53
CA HIS A 209 -17.54 10.47 -20.62
C HIS A 209 -18.24 9.14 -20.35
N HIS A 210 -19.19 9.09 -19.41
CA HIS A 210 -19.99 7.90 -19.16
C HIS A 210 -20.89 7.55 -20.37
N ASP A 211 -21.54 8.53 -20.97
CA ASP A 211 -22.42 8.34 -22.12
C ASP A 211 -21.62 7.89 -23.37
N ASP A 212 -20.44 8.47 -23.60
CA ASP A 212 -19.50 8.08 -24.65
C ASP A 212 -19.06 6.63 -24.46
N ALA A 213 -18.69 6.23 -23.23
CA ALA A 213 -18.30 4.86 -22.92
C ALA A 213 -19.45 3.84 -23.14
N ILE A 214 -20.71 4.23 -22.86
CA ILE A 214 -21.88 3.42 -23.20
C ILE A 214 -22.04 3.30 -24.71
N GLU A 215 -21.85 4.38 -25.47
CA GLU A 215 -21.94 4.35 -26.93
C GLU A 215 -20.86 3.45 -27.55
N GLU A 216 -19.61 3.60 -27.11
CA GLU A 216 -18.51 2.73 -27.52
C GLU A 216 -18.76 1.26 -27.15
N GLY A 217 -19.27 1.01 -25.95
CA GLY A 217 -19.69 -0.31 -25.52
C GLY A 217 -20.76 -0.91 -26.42
N ARG A 218 -21.77 -0.14 -26.83
CA ARG A 218 -22.80 -0.59 -27.79
C ARG A 218 -22.23 -0.88 -29.17
N LYS A 219 -21.25 -0.10 -29.63
CA LYS A 219 -20.54 -0.36 -30.90
C LYS A 219 -19.76 -1.68 -30.82
N LYS A 220 -19.10 -1.96 -29.69
CA LYS A 220 -18.25 -3.15 -29.51
C LYS A 220 -19.03 -4.44 -29.23
N TYR A 221 -20.08 -4.37 -28.42
CA TYR A 221 -20.81 -5.54 -27.91
C TYR A 221 -22.23 -5.68 -28.49
N GLY A 222 -22.61 -4.78 -29.39
CA GLY A 222 -23.89 -4.76 -30.09
C GLY A 222 -24.97 -3.92 -29.39
N PRO A 223 -26.05 -3.56 -30.12
CA PRO A 223 -27.06 -2.62 -29.65
C PRO A 223 -27.91 -3.12 -28.47
N LYS A 224 -27.90 -4.44 -28.21
CA LYS A 224 -28.61 -5.06 -27.09
C LYS A 224 -27.76 -5.23 -25.83
N ALA A 225 -26.49 -4.79 -25.86
CA ALA A 225 -25.63 -4.83 -24.69
C ALA A 225 -26.24 -3.98 -23.56
N ARG A 226 -26.37 -4.59 -22.37
CA ARG A 226 -26.94 -3.94 -21.19
C ARG A 226 -25.84 -3.17 -20.48
N PHE A 227 -25.89 -1.85 -20.60
CA PHE A 227 -25.09 -0.94 -19.76
C PHE A 227 -25.96 -0.37 -18.64
N GLY A 228 -25.33 0.27 -17.65
CA GLY A 228 -26.02 0.91 -16.54
C GLY A 228 -27.03 1.98 -17.01
N ALA A 229 -27.89 2.42 -16.08
CA ALA A 229 -28.78 3.55 -16.35
C ALA A 229 -27.97 4.81 -16.68
N PRO A 230 -28.54 5.76 -17.46
CA PRO A 230 -27.91 7.05 -17.70
C PRO A 230 -27.50 7.72 -16.39
N MET A 231 -26.34 8.36 -16.39
CA MET A 231 -25.79 8.97 -15.19
C MET A 231 -26.51 10.28 -14.89
N THR A 232 -27.12 10.39 -13.71
CA THR A 232 -27.70 11.67 -13.24
C THR A 232 -26.62 12.58 -12.66
N PRO A 233 -26.84 13.91 -12.59
CA PRO A 233 -25.93 14.83 -11.93
C PRO A 233 -25.56 14.43 -10.50
N GLU A 234 -26.53 13.97 -9.70
CA GLU A 234 -26.29 13.54 -8.32
C GLU A 234 -25.42 12.27 -8.25
N SER A 235 -25.64 11.33 -9.18
CA SER A 235 -24.82 10.13 -9.30
C SER A 235 -23.40 10.46 -9.74
N ALA A 236 -23.25 11.39 -10.70
CA ALA A 236 -21.96 11.89 -11.15
C ALA A 236 -21.18 12.57 -10.03
N VAL A 237 -21.82 13.43 -9.23
CA VAL A 237 -21.19 14.06 -8.05
C VAL A 237 -20.68 13.01 -7.05
N LYS A 238 -21.50 11.99 -6.72
CA LYS A 238 -21.07 10.90 -5.82
C LYS A 238 -19.90 10.10 -6.40
N SER A 239 -19.94 9.81 -7.70
CA SER A 239 -18.86 9.12 -8.41
C SER A 239 -17.57 9.94 -8.37
N LEU A 240 -17.66 11.25 -8.63
CA LEU A 240 -16.53 12.17 -8.57
C LEU A 240 -15.96 12.28 -7.15
N HIS A 241 -16.79 12.34 -6.10
CA HIS A 241 -16.28 12.30 -4.72
C HIS A 241 -15.46 11.05 -4.43
N PHE A 242 -15.90 9.88 -4.91
CA PHE A 242 -15.13 8.64 -4.78
C PHE A 242 -13.81 8.71 -5.53
N LEU A 243 -13.82 9.14 -6.80
CA LEU A 243 -12.61 9.26 -7.61
C LEU A 243 -11.61 10.26 -7.02
N ARG A 244 -12.07 11.43 -6.60
CA ARG A 244 -11.23 12.47 -5.98
C ARG A 244 -10.66 12.04 -4.64
N ARG A 245 -11.39 11.26 -3.83
CA ARG A 245 -10.81 10.64 -2.61
C ARG A 245 -9.65 9.71 -2.95
N ASN A 246 -9.79 8.88 -3.98
CA ASN A 246 -8.70 8.01 -4.42
C ASN A 246 -7.52 8.84 -4.95
N GLU A 247 -7.76 9.92 -5.69
CA GLU A 247 -6.69 10.83 -6.13
C GLU A 247 -6.00 11.51 -4.94
N LEU A 248 -6.74 11.88 -3.90
CA LEU A 248 -6.18 12.41 -2.65
C LEU A 248 -5.35 11.36 -1.92
N ASP A 249 -5.79 10.09 -1.88
CA ASP A 249 -4.98 8.98 -1.34
C ASP A 249 -3.62 8.91 -2.08
N TRP A 250 -3.61 9.02 -3.41
CA TRP A 250 -2.38 9.03 -4.21
C TRP A 250 -1.43 10.20 -3.92
N VAL A 251 -1.94 11.36 -3.52
CA VAL A 251 -1.07 12.47 -3.08
C VAL A 251 -0.25 12.05 -1.85
N PHE A 252 -0.89 11.40 -0.88
CA PHE A 252 -0.20 10.95 0.34
C PHE A 252 0.69 9.73 0.10
N PHE A 253 0.28 8.78 -0.75
CA PHE A 253 1.11 7.63 -1.11
C PHE A 253 2.44 8.04 -1.76
N ARG A 254 2.41 9.08 -2.60
CA ARG A 254 3.59 9.56 -3.33
C ARG A 254 4.48 10.48 -2.51
N HIS A 255 3.89 11.34 -1.67
CA HIS A 255 4.60 12.48 -1.13
C HIS A 255 4.69 12.53 0.40
N TRP A 256 4.17 11.55 1.14
CA TRP A 256 4.17 11.62 2.59
C TRP A 256 4.66 10.34 3.29
N ARG A 257 5.49 10.48 4.32
CA ARG A 257 5.92 9.38 5.21
C ARG A 257 5.96 9.84 6.66
N LEU A 258 5.59 8.97 7.60
CA LEU A 258 5.53 9.32 9.03
C LEU A 258 6.83 9.93 9.59
N PRO A 259 8.03 9.38 9.32
CA PRO A 259 9.26 9.93 9.89
C PRO A 259 9.70 11.26 9.26
N ASP A 260 9.30 11.52 8.01
CA ASP A 260 9.84 12.62 7.19
C ASP A 260 8.82 13.73 6.93
N GLY A 261 7.52 13.48 7.13
CA GLY A 261 6.45 14.37 6.69
C GLY A 261 6.32 14.37 5.16
N TRP A 262 6.22 15.56 4.56
CA TRP A 262 6.19 15.71 3.10
C TRP A 262 7.59 15.48 2.51
N LEU A 263 7.70 14.53 1.60
CA LEU A 263 8.96 14.15 0.95
C LEU A 263 9.45 15.26 0.02
N THR A 264 10.77 15.46 -0.01
CA THR A 264 11.44 16.25 -1.04
C THR A 264 11.37 15.54 -2.41
N SER A 265 11.78 16.23 -3.48
CA SER A 265 11.88 15.61 -4.81
C SER A 265 12.78 14.38 -4.82
N ASP A 266 13.96 14.46 -4.20
CA ASP A 266 14.92 13.36 -4.12
C ASP A 266 14.39 12.19 -3.27
N GLN A 267 13.71 12.50 -2.16
CA GLN A 267 13.07 11.47 -1.34
C GLN A 267 11.89 10.81 -2.07
N SER A 268 11.13 11.57 -2.85
CA SER A 268 10.03 11.05 -3.66
C SER A 268 10.53 10.16 -4.79
N ALA A 269 11.70 10.46 -5.37
CA ALA A 269 12.30 9.66 -6.44
C ALA A 269 12.76 8.27 -5.97
N SER A 270 13.06 8.11 -4.68
CA SER A 270 13.42 6.83 -4.05
C SER A 270 12.24 6.14 -3.36
N ALA A 271 11.07 6.77 -3.31
CA ALA A 271 9.89 6.20 -2.67
C ALA A 271 9.15 5.25 -3.62
N LEU A 272 8.74 4.09 -3.11
CA LEU A 272 7.75 3.27 -3.83
C LEU A 272 6.37 3.86 -3.60
N GLN A 273 5.50 3.74 -4.59
CA GLN A 273 4.13 4.19 -4.47
C GLN A 273 3.32 3.11 -3.75
N ILE A 274 3.50 2.97 -2.43
CA ILE A 274 2.77 2.00 -1.59
C ILE A 274 1.28 2.37 -1.58
N PHE A 275 0.57 1.98 -2.62
CA PHE A 275 -0.84 2.28 -2.77
C PHE A 275 -1.65 1.37 -1.86
N HIS A 276 -2.75 1.92 -1.36
CA HIS A 276 -3.55 1.35 -0.27
C HIS A 276 -2.96 1.47 1.14
N ASP A 277 -1.79 2.08 1.35
CA ASP A 277 -1.17 2.31 2.68
C ASP A 277 -2.19 2.83 3.73
N PRO A 278 -2.60 1.99 4.70
CA PRO A 278 -3.50 2.37 5.80
C PRO A 278 -3.12 3.64 6.55
N LEU A 279 -1.83 3.83 6.85
CA LEU A 279 -1.37 4.98 7.62
C LEU A 279 -1.47 6.26 6.80
N ALA A 280 -1.04 6.23 5.54
CA ALA A 280 -1.16 7.38 4.64
C ALA A 280 -2.62 7.78 4.44
N LYS A 281 -3.54 6.80 4.32
CA LYS A 281 -5.00 7.07 4.28
C LYS A 281 -5.50 7.73 5.55
N GLN A 282 -5.13 7.23 6.72
CA GLN A 282 -5.54 7.81 8.01
C GLN A 282 -5.03 9.25 8.17
N ILE A 283 -3.79 9.52 7.76
CA ILE A 283 -3.19 10.85 7.78
C ILE A 283 -3.91 11.78 6.80
N ARG A 284 -4.17 11.34 5.57
CA ARG A 284 -4.98 12.11 4.60
C ARG A 284 -6.32 12.52 5.20
N ARG A 285 -7.07 11.58 5.78
CA ARG A 285 -8.37 11.87 6.40
C ARG A 285 -8.23 12.94 7.47
N ALA A 286 -7.29 12.77 8.40
CA ALA A 286 -7.07 13.69 9.50
C ALA A 286 -6.61 15.09 9.04
N VAL A 287 -5.77 15.15 8.00
CA VAL A 287 -5.33 16.42 7.38
C VAL A 287 -6.51 17.13 6.71
N LEU A 288 -7.34 16.43 5.95
CA LEU A 288 -8.48 17.05 5.26
C LEU A 288 -9.54 17.56 6.22
N ILE A 289 -9.78 16.90 7.36
CA ILE A 289 -10.66 17.43 8.43
C ILE A 289 -10.19 18.82 8.89
N ARG A 290 -8.86 19.05 8.91
CA ARG A 290 -8.29 20.33 9.34
C ARG A 290 -8.25 21.37 8.24
N LEU A 291 -7.93 20.96 7.00
CA LEU A 291 -7.82 21.88 5.87
C LEU A 291 -9.17 22.30 5.30
N HIS A 292 -10.16 21.40 5.29
CA HIS A 292 -11.48 21.57 4.68
C HIS A 292 -12.58 21.01 5.59
N PRO A 293 -12.80 21.61 6.77
CA PRO A 293 -13.79 21.12 7.75
C PRO A 293 -15.23 21.14 7.22
N ASP A 294 -15.51 21.95 6.20
CA ASP A 294 -16.79 22.09 5.51
C ASP A 294 -17.04 20.99 4.45
N LEU A 295 -16.04 20.17 4.13
CA LEU A 295 -16.11 19.13 3.10
C LEU A 295 -15.85 17.71 3.67
N PRO A 296 -16.69 17.22 4.61
CA PRO A 296 -16.42 15.97 5.34
C PRO A 296 -16.38 14.72 4.44
N HIS A 297 -17.06 14.74 3.30
CA HIS A 297 -17.09 13.63 2.34
C HIS A 297 -15.71 13.32 1.72
N PHE A 298 -14.77 14.27 1.72
CA PHE A 298 -13.39 13.98 1.30
C PHE A 298 -12.53 13.39 2.41
N ALA A 299 -12.95 13.48 3.68
CA ALA A 299 -12.26 12.92 4.83
C ALA A 299 -12.72 11.49 5.22
N GLU A 300 -13.64 10.91 4.45
CA GLU A 300 -14.12 9.52 4.60
C GLU A 300 -13.09 8.47 4.21
#